data_AF-A0AAE2ZLF5-F1
#
_entry.id   AF-A0AAE2ZLF5-F1
#
_cell.length_a   1.000
_cell.length_b   1.000
_cell.length_c   1.000
_cell.angle_alpha   90.00
_cell.angle_beta   90.00
_cell.angle_gamma   90.00
#
_symmetry.space_group_name_H-M   'P 1'
#
loop_
_entity.id
_entity.type
_entity.pdbx_description
1 polymer ?
#
loop_
_entity_poly.entity_id
_entity_poly.type
_entity_poly.pdbx_seq_one_letter_code
_entity_poly.pdbx_strand_id
1 'polypeptide(L)'
;MSDDGWKDPQTIMFGANAFCQFNLCAALVNKGVLTQQEAANVMVKTANDIRSGSEDGSGQEYGERIASRYEVLASWLLGIPT
;
A
#
# COMPACT_ATOMS: atom_id res chain seq x y z
N MET A 1 6.77 -9.37 -24.57
CA MET A 1 7.36 -8.06 -24.20
C MET A 1 7.35 -7.99 -22.70
N SER A 2 8.51 -7.79 -22.06
CA SER A 2 8.60 -7.52 -20.63
C SER A 2 7.99 -6.14 -20.41
N ASP A 3 6.68 -6.12 -20.18
CA ASP A 3 5.97 -4.92 -19.83
C ASP A 3 6.38 -4.60 -18.39
N ASP A 4 7.44 -3.80 -18.28
CA ASP A 4 7.95 -3.26 -17.04
C ASP A 4 6.89 -2.29 -16.51
N GLY A 5 5.80 -2.83 -15.95
CA GLY A 5 4.65 -2.06 -15.48
C GLY A 5 5.01 -1.01 -14.43
N TRP A 6 6.24 -1.04 -13.88
CA TRP A 6 6.81 0.00 -13.02
C TRP A 6 7.18 1.31 -13.76
N LYS A 7 7.32 1.27 -15.09
CA LYS A 7 7.63 2.45 -15.93
C LYS A 7 6.39 3.25 -16.28
N ASP A 8 5.20 2.74 -15.99
CA ASP A 8 3.96 3.51 -16.13
C ASP A 8 3.99 4.67 -15.12
N PRO A 9 3.84 5.93 -15.56
CA PRO A 9 3.80 7.08 -14.65
C PRO A 9 2.81 6.91 -13.49
N GLN A 10 1.71 6.19 -13.71
CA GLN A 10 0.73 5.92 -12.68
C GLN A 10 1.29 5.00 -11.59
N THR A 11 2.02 3.94 -11.94
CA THR A 11 2.59 3.01 -10.95
C THR A 11 3.72 3.64 -10.15
N ILE A 12 4.49 4.55 -10.76
CA ILE A 12 5.48 5.38 -10.04
C ILE A 12 4.79 6.23 -8.97
N MET A 13 3.69 6.91 -9.34
CA MET A 13 2.94 7.76 -8.41
C MET A 13 2.30 6.94 -7.27
N PHE A 14 1.69 5.80 -7.59
CA PHE A 14 1.13 4.90 -6.57
C PHE A 14 2.20 4.37 -5.62
N GLY A 15 3.36 3.96 -6.15
CA GLY A 15 4.50 3.54 -5.35
C GLY A 15 4.98 4.64 -4.41
N ALA A 16 5.19 5.86 -4.93
CA ALA A 16 5.60 7.01 -4.13
C ALA A 16 4.60 7.33 -3.00
N ASN A 17 3.30 7.27 -3.29
CA ASN A 17 2.25 7.49 -2.30
C ASN A 17 2.24 6.40 -1.21
N ALA A 18 2.35 5.14 -1.60
CA ALA A 18 2.41 4.01 -0.66
C ALA A 18 3.62 4.12 0.29
N PHE A 19 4.80 4.45 -0.24
CA PHE A 19 6.00 4.66 0.57
C PHE A 19 5.93 5.91 1.45
N CYS A 20 5.33 6.99 0.96
CA CYS A 20 5.09 8.18 1.78
C CYS A 20 4.21 7.84 2.99
N GLN A 21 3.11 7.10 2.76
CA GLN A 21 2.22 6.66 3.82
C GLN A 21 2.91 5.70 4.80
N PHE A 22 3.80 4.83 4.31
CA PHE A 22 4.58 3.91 5.15
C PHE A 22 5.54 4.66 6.05
N ASN A 23 6.31 5.57 5.48
CA ASN A 23 7.26 6.38 6.23
C ASN A 23 6.57 7.26 7.28
N LEU A 24 5.40 7.82 6.94
CA LEU A 24 4.57 8.56 7.90
C LEU A 24 4.10 7.66 9.04
N CYS A 25 3.56 6.48 8.74
CA CYS A 25 3.13 5.52 9.75
C CYS A 25 4.29 5.08 10.65
N ALA A 26 5.46 4.77 10.08
CA ALA A 26 6.65 4.42 10.83
C ALA A 26 7.12 5.57 11.74
N ALA A 27 7.09 6.82 11.25
CA ALA A 27 7.41 7.98 12.07
C ALA A 27 6.43 8.18 13.24
N LEU A 28 5.13 7.97 13.00
CA LEU A 28 4.09 8.05 14.03
C LEU A 28 4.24 6.94 15.09
N VAL A 29 4.62 5.74 14.68
CA VAL A 29 4.96 4.63 15.59
C VAL A 29 6.19 5.00 16.44
N ASN A 30 7.25 5.51 15.82
CA ASN A 30 8.47 5.93 16.54
C ASN A 30 8.21 7.08 17.54
N LYS A 31 7.19 7.90 17.30
CA LYS A 31 6.75 8.96 18.22
C LYS A 31 5.76 8.47 19.29
N GLY A 32 5.36 7.20 19.26
CA GLY A 32 4.38 6.62 20.18
C GLY A 32 2.95 7.11 19.95
N VAL A 33 2.66 7.71 18.79
CA VAL A 33 1.31 8.19 18.43
C VAL A 33 0.42 7.03 17.97
N LEU A 34 1.00 6.09 17.24
CA LEU A 34 0.33 4.86 16.80
C LEU A 34 1.09 3.65 17.34
N THR A 35 0.36 2.57 17.61
CA THR A 35 0.95 1.24 17.72
C THR A 35 1.31 0.70 16.33
N GLN A 36 2.22 -0.28 16.26
CA GLN A 36 2.54 -0.98 15.00
C GLN A 36 1.27 -1.60 14.37
N GLN A 37 0.35 -2.11 15.18
CA GLN A 37 -0.90 -2.70 14.70
C GLN A 37 -1.82 -1.64 14.09
N GLU A 38 -1.98 -0.47 14.71
CA GLU A 38 -2.78 0.61 14.15
C GLU A 38 -2.20 1.12 12.83
N ALA A 39 -0.88 1.26 12.76
CA ALA A 39 -0.16 1.62 11.53
C ALA A 39 -0.39 0.58 10.42
N ALA A 40 -0.29 -0.71 10.72
CA ALA A 40 -0.57 -1.78 9.76
C ALA A 40 -2.05 -1.79 9.32
N ASN A 41 -2.97 -1.56 10.25
CA ASN A 41 -4.41 -1.49 9.96
C ASN A 41 -4.75 -0.33 9.01
N VAL A 42 -4.07 0.81 9.11
CA VAL A 42 -4.23 1.92 8.15
C VAL A 42 -3.88 1.46 6.73
N MET A 43 -2.78 0.73 6.57
CA MET A 43 -2.36 0.20 5.27
C MET A 43 -3.34 -0.82 4.70
N VAL A 44 -3.80 -1.77 5.52
CA VAL A 44 -4.81 -2.77 5.11
C VAL A 44 -6.13 -2.10 4.75
N LYS A 45 -6.54 -1.08 5.49
CA LYS A 45 -7.74 -0.31 5.15
C LYS A 45 -7.59 0.37 3.80
N THR A 46 -6.45 1.03 3.54
CA THR A 46 -6.18 1.64 2.23
C THR A 46 -6.19 0.60 1.10
N ALA A 47 -5.64 -0.61 1.32
CA ALA A 47 -5.72 -1.69 0.34
C ALA A 47 -7.17 -2.08 0.01
N ASN A 48 -8.03 -2.20 1.03
CA ASN A 48 -9.44 -2.51 0.84
C ASN A 48 -10.22 -1.39 0.15
N ASP A 49 -9.93 -0.12 0.47
CA ASP A 49 -10.54 1.04 -0.19
C ASP A 49 -10.17 1.07 -1.68
N ILE A 50 -8.91 0.73 -2.03
CA ILE A 50 -8.47 0.60 -3.43
C ILE A 50 -9.23 -0.51 -4.14
N ARG A 51 -9.34 -1.70 -3.53
CA ARG A 51 -10.09 -2.82 -4.11
C ARG A 51 -11.52 -2.43 -4.38
N SER A 52 -12.23 -1.92 -3.38
CA SER A 52 -13.63 -1.50 -3.50
C SER A 52 -13.82 -0.42 -4.58
N GLY A 53 -12.91 0.56 -4.65
CA GLY A 53 -12.96 1.60 -5.69
C GLY A 53 -12.62 1.11 -7.11
N SER A 54 -12.12 -0.13 -7.24
CA SER A 54 -11.71 -0.74 -8.51
C SER A 54 -12.59 -1.90 -8.96
N GLU A 55 -13.62 -2.27 -8.19
CA GLU A 55 -14.50 -3.42 -8.47
C GLU A 55 -15.26 -3.29 -9.80
N ASP A 56 -15.55 -2.07 -10.24
CA ASP A 56 -16.32 -1.83 -11.46
C ASP A 56 -15.42 -1.80 -12.72
N GLY A 57 -15.45 -2.87 -13.51
CA GLY A 57 -14.91 -2.91 -14.88
C GLY A 57 -13.48 -3.46 -15.01
N SER A 58 -12.71 -2.93 -15.96
CA SER A 58 -11.35 -3.40 -16.26
C SER A 58 -10.29 -2.96 -15.24
N GLY A 59 -10.69 -2.25 -14.18
CA GLY A 59 -9.82 -1.72 -13.13
C GLY A 59 -9.48 -2.72 -12.03
N GLN A 60 -10.21 -3.84 -11.91
CA GLN A 60 -10.09 -4.77 -10.79
C GLN A 60 -8.69 -5.38 -10.66
N GLU A 61 -8.10 -5.87 -11.76
CA GLU A 61 -6.76 -6.46 -11.74
C GLU A 61 -5.70 -5.41 -11.39
N TYR A 62 -5.87 -4.19 -11.89
CA TYR A 62 -4.95 -3.10 -11.61
C TYR A 62 -5.06 -2.62 -10.14
N GLY A 63 -6.28 -2.51 -9.63
CA GLY A 63 -6.56 -2.21 -8.22
C GLY A 63 -5.96 -3.25 -7.28
N GLU A 64 -6.09 -4.54 -7.60
CA GLU A 64 -5.49 -5.63 -6.81
C GLU A 64 -3.96 -5.55 -6.78
N ARG A 65 -3.32 -5.24 -7.92
CA ARG A 65 -1.87 -5.05 -7.99
C ARG A 65 -1.38 -3.89 -7.13
N ILE A 66 -2.17 -2.83 -6.98
CA ILE A 66 -1.83 -1.71 -6.08
C ILE A 66 -2.11 -2.09 -4.63
N ALA A 67 -3.30 -2.63 -4.34
CA ALA A 67 -3.73 -3.01 -2.99
C ALA A 67 -2.75 -3.98 -2.32
N SER A 68 -2.29 -5.01 -3.05
CA SER A 68 -1.29 -5.96 -2.55
C SER A 68 0.03 -5.30 -2.11
N ARG A 69 0.43 -4.17 -2.71
CA ARG A 69 1.63 -3.43 -2.25
C ARG A 69 1.41 -2.80 -0.88
N TYR A 70 0.21 -2.31 -0.59
CA TYR A 70 -0.13 -1.78 0.72
C TYR A 70 -0.12 -2.88 1.78
N GLU A 71 -0.55 -4.10 1.45
CA GLU A 71 -0.52 -5.25 2.37
C GLU A 71 0.92 -5.71 2.69
N VAL A 72 1.82 -5.67 1.70
CA VAL A 72 3.25 -5.91 1.91
C VAL A 72 3.82 -4.88 2.88
N LEU A 73 3.52 -3.58 2.68
CA LEU A 73 3.98 -2.53 3.58
C LEU A 73 3.36 -2.63 4.98
N ALA A 74 2.12 -3.09 5.09
CA ALA A 74 1.48 -3.41 6.37
C ALA A 74 2.27 -4.50 7.13
N SER A 75 2.70 -5.53 6.42
CA SER A 75 3.48 -6.64 6.97
C SER A 75 4.85 -6.17 7.47
N TRP A 76 5.48 -5.22 6.76
CA TRP A 76 6.74 -4.60 7.19
C TRP A 76 6.59 -3.79 8.48
N LEU A 77 5.46 -3.08 8.66
CA LEU A 77 5.17 -2.35 9.91
C LEU A 77 5.03 -3.29 11.12
N LEU A 78 4.61 -4.54 10.88
CA LEU A 78 4.52 -5.61 11.88
C LEU A 78 5.82 -6.39 12.06
N GLY A 79 6.88 -6.08 11.28
CA GLY A 79 8.14 -6.82 11.31
C GLY A 79 8.04 -8.23 10.73
N ILE A 80 7.02 -8.51 9.92
CA ILE A 80 6.82 -9.80 9.26
C ILE A 80 7.55 -9.77 7.91
N PRO A 81 8.54 -10.64 7.69
CA PRO A 81 9.20 -10.74 6.39
C PRO A 81 8.21 -11.25 5.34
N THR A 82 8.19 -10.58 4.19
CA THR A 82 7.35 -10.90 3.01
C THR A 82 8.19 -11.46 1.88
#